data_AF-A0A9Y2JIM7-F1
#
_entry.id   AF-A0A9Y2JIM7-F1
#
_cell.length_a   1.000
_cell.length_b   1.000
_cell.length_c   1.000
_cell.angle_alpha   90.00
_cell.angle_beta   90.00
_cell.angle_gamma   90.00
#
_symmetry.space_group_name_H-M   'P 1'
#
loop_
_entity.id
_entity.type
_entity.pdbx_description
1 polymer ?
#
loop_
_entity_poly.entity_id
_entity_poly.type
_entity_poly.pdbx_seq_one_letter_code
_entity_poly.pdbx_strand_id
1 'polypeptide(L)'
;MPKRTLALLALLCTAFTPSLLFSSAMADAAAPRAAVASPKCSGTLSHGKIRYQVCFRWNCDSTKCNVLGYLGLINTATSARTVKWELDYGIDGGPYNDDSDGTAVLAAGEQRTIYPAAGRQTRLCVRNEENLQISYDSTGWSIAAITSETIGCL
;
A
#
# COMPACT_ATOMS: atom_id res chain seq x y z
N MET A 1 -56.39 36.02 -7.38
CA MET A 1 -57.32 35.94 -6.24
C MET A 1 -58.42 34.94 -6.60
N PRO A 2 -59.03 34.17 -5.68
CA PRO A 2 -58.51 33.33 -4.57
C PRO A 2 -59.04 31.86 -4.74
N LYS A 3 -58.53 30.77 -4.15
CA LYS A 3 -58.70 30.23 -2.78
C LYS A 3 -58.09 28.81 -2.84
N ARG A 4 -56.98 28.51 -2.17
CA ARG A 4 -56.91 27.75 -0.89
C ARG A 4 -58.01 26.71 -0.69
N THR A 5 -57.63 25.44 -0.72
CA THR A 5 -58.25 24.40 0.12
C THR A 5 -57.17 23.40 0.55
N LEU A 6 -56.77 23.51 1.82
CA LEU A 6 -56.10 22.46 2.58
C LEU A 6 -57.18 21.44 2.98
N ALA A 7 -56.87 20.15 2.91
CA ALA A 7 -57.50 19.14 3.75
C ALA A 7 -56.41 18.25 4.36
N LEU A 8 -56.33 18.32 5.68
CA LEU A 8 -55.48 17.55 6.58
C LEU A 8 -56.17 16.21 6.89
N LEU A 9 -55.34 15.18 7.14
CA LEU A 9 -55.57 13.96 7.94
C LEU A 9 -56.70 12.98 7.52
N ALA A 10 -56.36 11.71 7.40
CA ALA A 10 -56.34 10.82 8.57
C ALA A 10 -55.69 9.47 8.28
N LEU A 11 -54.97 9.04 9.32
CA LEU A 11 -54.31 7.77 9.57
C LEU A 11 -55.30 6.60 9.52
N LEU A 12 -54.94 5.48 8.88
CA LEU A 12 -55.56 4.17 9.15
C LEU A 12 -54.48 3.09 9.14
N CYS A 13 -54.06 2.72 10.35
CA CYS A 13 -53.32 1.51 10.65
C CYS A 13 -54.06 0.29 10.11
N THR A 14 -53.40 -0.48 9.24
CA THR A 14 -53.72 -1.90 9.06
C THR A 14 -52.46 -2.68 9.37
N ALA A 15 -52.50 -3.35 10.52
CA ALA A 15 -51.50 -4.33 10.92
C ALA A 15 -51.60 -5.52 9.96
N PHE A 16 -50.52 -5.77 9.22
CA PHE A 16 -50.34 -7.01 8.47
C PHE A 16 -49.11 -7.70 9.04
N THR A 17 -49.36 -8.71 9.86
CA THR A 17 -48.37 -9.73 10.23
C THR A 17 -48.36 -10.82 9.17
N PRO A 18 -47.19 -11.12 8.59
CA PRO A 18 -46.89 -12.47 8.17
C PRO A 18 -45.74 -13.03 9.00
N SER A 19 -46.07 -14.07 9.75
CA SER A 19 -45.14 -15.02 10.33
C SER A 19 -44.27 -15.60 9.20
N LEU A 20 -42.99 -15.23 9.14
CA LEU A 20 -42.00 -15.94 8.35
C LEU A 20 -40.99 -16.59 9.29
N LEU A 21 -41.24 -17.89 9.41
CA LEU A 21 -40.35 -18.99 9.76
C LEU A 21 -38.86 -18.65 9.75
N PHE A 22 -38.21 -19.07 10.84
CA PHE A 22 -36.79 -19.30 10.96
C PHE A 22 -36.24 -20.00 9.70
N SER A 23 -35.40 -19.29 8.97
CA SER A 23 -34.28 -19.89 8.27
C SER A 23 -33.07 -19.16 8.78
N SER A 24 -32.35 -19.79 9.70
CA SER A 24 -30.97 -19.44 9.98
C SER A 24 -30.19 -19.71 8.71
N ALA A 25 -30.18 -18.74 7.79
CA ALA A 25 -29.06 -18.61 6.88
C ALA A 25 -27.86 -18.44 7.81
N MET A 26 -27.05 -19.49 7.93
CA MET A 26 -25.68 -19.29 8.37
C MET A 26 -25.16 -18.22 7.43
N ALA A 27 -24.94 -17.02 7.98
CA ALA A 27 -24.04 -16.09 7.37
C ALA A 27 -22.77 -16.91 7.23
N ASP A 28 -22.50 -17.36 6.00
CA ASP A 28 -21.19 -17.82 5.61
C ASP A 28 -20.30 -16.67 6.07
N ALA A 29 -19.58 -16.90 7.16
CA ALA A 29 -18.67 -15.93 7.69
C ALA A 29 -17.64 -15.80 6.59
N ALA A 30 -17.87 -14.83 5.69
CA ALA A 30 -16.93 -14.45 4.68
C ALA A 30 -15.65 -14.21 5.47
N ALA A 31 -14.70 -15.15 5.34
CA ALA A 31 -13.42 -15.06 6.01
C ALA A 31 -12.96 -13.62 5.85
N PRO A 32 -12.57 -12.92 6.92
CA PRO A 32 -12.25 -11.50 6.83
C PRO A 32 -11.26 -11.36 5.68
N ARG A 33 -11.70 -10.73 4.58
CA ARG A 33 -10.82 -10.41 3.46
C ARG A 33 -9.68 -9.65 4.09
N ALA A 34 -8.48 -10.21 4.02
CA ALA A 34 -7.34 -9.70 4.73
C ALA A 34 -7.25 -8.19 4.54
N ALA A 35 -7.09 -7.48 5.64
CA ALA A 35 -6.92 -6.04 5.61
C ALA A 35 -5.77 -5.74 4.65
N VAL A 36 -6.08 -5.11 3.51
CA VAL A 36 -5.06 -4.47 2.68
C VAL A 36 -4.54 -3.33 3.55
N ALA A 37 -3.44 -3.57 4.25
CA ALA A 37 -2.82 -2.55 5.07
C ALA A 37 -2.40 -1.40 4.15
N SER A 38 -2.69 -0.16 4.57
CA SER A 38 -2.13 1.03 3.92
C SER A 38 -0.62 0.85 3.80
N PRO A 39 -0.01 1.22 2.66
CA PRO A 39 1.40 0.99 2.46
C PRO A 39 2.24 1.69 3.52
N LYS A 40 3.24 0.98 4.04
CA LYS A 40 4.23 1.53 4.95
C LYS A 40 5.39 2.13 4.16
N CYS A 41 5.63 3.42 4.35
CA CYS A 41 6.68 4.15 3.66
C CYS A 41 7.77 4.67 4.62
N SER A 42 8.99 4.78 4.11
CA SER A 42 10.09 5.49 4.75
C SER A 42 9.82 7.00 4.75
N GLY A 43 10.66 7.78 5.42
CA GLY A 43 10.78 9.20 5.09
C GLY A 43 11.33 9.39 3.67
N THR A 44 11.12 10.58 3.09
CA THR A 44 11.80 10.97 1.84
C THR A 44 13.22 11.43 2.15
N LEU A 45 14.20 10.77 1.55
CA LEU A 45 15.61 11.15 1.63
C LEU A 45 16.05 11.88 0.35
N SER A 46 17.24 12.48 0.40
CA SER A 46 17.86 13.17 -0.74
C SER A 46 19.28 12.67 -0.94
N HIS A 47 19.64 12.37 -2.18
CA HIS A 47 21.01 12.11 -2.63
C HIS A 47 21.31 13.06 -3.77
N GLY A 48 22.04 14.13 -3.45
CA GLY A 48 22.27 15.24 -4.39
C GLY A 48 20.96 15.80 -4.97
N LYS A 49 20.72 15.58 -6.27
CA LYS A 49 19.51 16.07 -6.97
C LYS A 49 18.37 15.07 -7.05
N ILE A 50 18.53 13.85 -6.55
CA ILE A 50 17.47 12.85 -6.51
C ILE A 50 16.89 12.77 -5.10
N ARG A 51 15.57 12.93 -4.97
CA ARG A 51 14.85 12.56 -3.75
C ARG A 51 14.27 11.17 -3.93
N TYR A 52 14.30 10.35 -2.88
CA TYR A 52 13.90 8.96 -2.95
C TYR A 52 13.19 8.51 -1.68
N GLN A 53 12.33 7.52 -1.82
CA GLN A 53 11.53 6.92 -0.75
C GLN A 53 11.24 5.47 -1.13
N VAL A 54 11.19 4.59 -0.13
CA VAL A 54 10.72 3.21 -0.31
C VAL A 54 9.44 3.00 0.48
N CYS A 55 8.55 2.21 -0.08
CA CYS A 55 7.31 1.79 0.53
C CYS A 55 7.08 0.31 0.27
N PHE A 56 6.29 -0.33 1.13
CA PHE A 56 5.73 -1.63 0.80
C PHE A 56 4.32 -1.78 1.35
N ARG A 57 3.61 -2.77 0.84
CA ARG A 57 2.32 -3.18 1.37
C ARG A 57 2.24 -4.69 1.55
N TRP A 58 1.39 -5.08 2.47
CA TRP A 58 1.02 -6.46 2.71
C TRP A 58 -0.27 -6.80 1.95
N ASN A 59 -0.27 -7.95 1.28
CA ASN A 59 -1.47 -8.57 0.75
C ASN A 59 -1.54 -10.02 1.23
N CYS A 60 -2.32 -10.25 2.28
CA CYS A 60 -2.34 -11.51 3.01
C CYS A 60 -3.59 -12.35 2.76
N ASP A 61 -3.51 -13.62 3.12
CA ASP A 61 -4.64 -14.49 3.43
C ASP A 61 -4.42 -15.06 4.85
N SER A 62 -5.23 -16.04 5.25
CA SER A 62 -5.14 -16.64 6.59
C SER A 62 -3.89 -17.50 6.82
N THR A 63 -3.03 -17.68 5.82
CA THR A 63 -1.86 -18.57 5.89
C THR A 63 -0.55 -17.90 5.48
N LYS A 64 -0.61 -16.90 4.61
CA LYS A 64 0.57 -16.25 4.02
C LYS A 64 0.32 -14.79 3.67
N CYS A 65 1.41 -14.09 3.40
CA CYS A 65 1.40 -12.72 2.92
C CYS A 65 2.29 -12.56 1.69
N ASN A 66 1.82 -11.76 0.73
CA ASN A 66 2.67 -11.20 -0.31
C ASN A 66 3.12 -9.81 0.13
N VAL A 67 4.42 -9.55 0.06
CA VAL A 67 5.03 -8.24 0.23
C VAL A 67 5.27 -7.64 -1.15
N LEU A 68 4.83 -6.40 -1.34
CA LEU A 68 5.04 -5.66 -2.58
C LEU A 68 5.80 -4.36 -2.26
N GLY A 69 7.12 -4.40 -2.38
CA GLY A 69 7.99 -3.23 -2.32
C GLY A 69 7.83 -2.36 -3.56
N TYR A 70 7.91 -1.04 -3.38
CA TYR A 70 7.96 -0.08 -4.46
C TYR A 70 8.68 1.19 -4.01
N LEU A 71 9.21 1.93 -4.97
CA LEU A 71 10.05 3.09 -4.71
C LEU A 71 9.55 4.33 -5.45
N GLY A 72 9.71 5.48 -4.82
CA GLY A 72 9.47 6.79 -5.41
C GLY A 72 10.79 7.49 -5.67
N LEU A 73 10.97 8.04 -6.86
CA LEU A 73 12.12 8.86 -7.25
C LEU A 73 11.63 10.23 -7.75
N ILE A 74 12.33 11.29 -7.38
CA ILE A 74 12.09 12.66 -7.87
C ILE A 74 13.41 13.27 -8.31
N ASN A 75 13.50 13.67 -9.58
CA ASN A 75 14.63 14.43 -10.09
C ASN A 75 14.39 15.93 -9.89
N THR A 76 15.11 16.53 -8.94
CA THR A 76 15.05 17.98 -8.65
C THR A 76 16.05 18.81 -9.45
N ALA A 77 16.80 18.19 -10.38
CA ALA A 77 17.66 18.92 -11.31
C ALA A 77 16.86 19.56 -12.46
N THR A 78 17.49 20.54 -13.11
CA THR A 78 16.99 21.16 -14.35
C THR A 78 17.35 20.36 -15.61
N SER A 79 18.08 19.26 -15.47
CA SER A 79 18.45 18.33 -16.54
C SER A 79 18.03 16.91 -16.21
N ALA A 80 17.95 16.05 -17.23
CA ALA A 80 17.65 14.63 -17.05
C ALA A 80 18.77 13.92 -16.27
N ARG A 81 18.40 12.86 -15.55
CA ARG A 81 19.30 12.03 -14.74
C ARG A 81 19.02 10.56 -14.97
N THR A 82 20.08 9.76 -15.00
CA THR A 82 19.97 8.30 -15.00
C THR A 82 20.26 7.81 -13.58
N VAL A 83 19.25 7.20 -12.96
CA VAL A 83 19.28 6.74 -11.58
C VAL A 83 19.33 5.22 -11.57
N LYS A 84 20.39 4.65 -11.01
CA LYS A 84 20.45 3.24 -10.60
C LYS A 84 19.86 3.10 -9.20
N TRP A 85 19.18 1.99 -8.96
CA TRP A 85 18.57 1.69 -7.68
C TRP A 85 18.73 0.22 -7.34
N GLU A 86 18.90 -0.06 -6.06
CA GLU A 86 18.98 -1.39 -5.45
C GLU A 86 17.97 -1.42 -4.31
N LEU A 87 17.09 -2.41 -4.32
CA LEU A 87 16.09 -2.68 -3.30
C LEU A 87 16.43 -4.03 -2.65
N ASP A 88 16.69 -3.99 -1.36
CA ASP A 88 16.91 -5.17 -0.54
C ASP A 88 15.78 -5.32 0.49
N TYR A 89 15.58 -6.55 0.95
CA TYR A 89 14.65 -6.87 2.02
C TYR A 89 15.29 -7.58 3.21
N GLY A 90 14.78 -7.30 4.40
CA GLY A 90 15.08 -8.03 5.64
C GLY A 90 13.82 -8.67 6.22
N ILE A 91 13.98 -9.79 6.92
CA ILE A 91 12.91 -10.44 7.69
C ILE A 91 13.39 -10.64 9.14
N ASP A 92 12.56 -10.24 10.11
CA ASP A 92 12.79 -10.45 11.54
C ASP A 92 14.15 -9.94 12.05
N GLY A 93 14.65 -8.83 11.47
CA GLY A 93 15.96 -8.24 11.81
C GLY A 93 17.17 -9.04 11.32
N GLY A 94 16.96 -10.03 10.44
CA GLY A 94 18.02 -10.76 9.77
C GLY A 94 18.79 -9.92 8.72
N PRO A 95 19.76 -10.53 8.02
CA PRO A 95 20.50 -9.84 6.96
C PRO A 95 19.59 -9.44 5.81
N TYR A 96 19.97 -8.35 5.14
CA TYR A 96 19.33 -7.92 3.89
C TYR A 96 19.65 -8.90 2.76
N ASN A 97 18.64 -9.22 1.97
CA ASN A 97 18.72 -10.02 0.76
C ASN A 97 18.27 -9.18 -0.42
N ASP A 98 18.87 -9.41 -1.58
CA ASP A 98 18.47 -8.76 -2.82
C ASP A 98 16.99 -9.04 -3.13
N ASP A 99 16.21 -7.98 -3.35
CA ASP A 99 14.81 -8.06 -3.79
C ASP A 99 14.71 -7.74 -5.29
N SER A 100 15.27 -6.60 -5.70
CA SER A 100 15.28 -6.14 -7.08
C SER A 100 16.25 -4.98 -7.26
N ASP A 101 16.81 -4.86 -8.47
CA ASP A 101 17.56 -3.69 -8.89
C ASP A 101 17.06 -3.14 -10.24
N GLY A 102 17.56 -1.98 -10.61
CA GLY A 102 17.37 -1.49 -11.97
C GLY A 102 17.90 -0.09 -12.23
N THR A 103 17.48 0.46 -13.37
CA THR A 103 17.86 1.81 -13.82
C THR A 103 16.64 2.55 -14.35
N ALA A 104 16.52 3.84 -14.02
CA ALA A 104 15.48 4.73 -14.50
C ALA A 104 16.08 6.05 -15.02
N VAL A 105 15.67 6.45 -16.23
CA VAL A 105 15.94 7.80 -16.74
C VAL A 105 14.78 8.71 -16.34
N LEU A 106 15.09 9.76 -15.59
CA LEU A 106 14.14 10.77 -15.13
C LEU A 106 14.39 12.09 -15.86
N ALA A 107 13.35 12.65 -16.47
CA ALA A 107 13.40 14.00 -17.03
C ALA A 107 13.61 15.05 -15.91
N ALA A 108 13.92 16.29 -16.29
CA ALA A 108 14.04 17.39 -15.35
C ALA A 108 12.71 17.61 -14.60
N GLY A 109 12.75 17.67 -13.27
CA GLY A 109 11.55 17.83 -12.45
C GLY A 109 10.65 16.59 -12.35
N GLU A 110 10.99 15.47 -12.99
CA GLU A 110 10.12 14.29 -13.02
C GLU A 110 10.03 13.61 -11.64
N GLN A 111 8.80 13.22 -11.28
CA GLN A 111 8.52 12.27 -10.21
C GLN A 111 8.02 10.95 -10.82
N ARG A 112 8.61 9.83 -10.39
CA ARG A 112 8.26 8.48 -10.86
C ARG A 112 8.13 7.52 -9.69
N THR A 113 7.14 6.65 -9.76
CA THR A 113 7.02 5.48 -8.88
C THR A 113 7.38 4.23 -9.69
N ILE A 114 8.21 3.35 -9.13
CA ILE A 114 8.63 2.09 -9.75
C ILE A 114 8.13 0.94 -8.89
N TYR A 115 7.44 0.00 -9.54
CA TYR A 115 6.92 -1.24 -8.94
C TYR A 115 7.77 -2.42 -9.44
N PRO A 116 8.85 -2.79 -8.72
CA PRO A 116 9.62 -3.98 -9.05
C PRO A 116 8.69 -5.20 -8.98
N ALA A 117 8.55 -5.94 -10.07
CA ALA A 117 7.50 -6.94 -10.24
C ALA A 117 7.69 -8.23 -9.40
N ALA A 118 8.68 -8.29 -8.52
CA ALA A 118 8.95 -9.42 -7.64
C ALA A 118 8.15 -9.29 -6.34
N GLY A 119 6.85 -9.58 -6.38
CA GLY A 119 6.10 -9.76 -5.13
C GLY A 119 6.63 -10.98 -4.37
N ARG A 120 7.16 -10.80 -3.17
CA ARG A 120 7.72 -11.87 -2.33
C ARG A 120 6.66 -12.47 -1.42
N GLN A 121 6.69 -13.79 -1.23
CA GLN A 121 5.81 -14.48 -0.27
C GLN A 121 6.51 -14.73 1.07
N THR A 122 5.77 -14.55 2.16
CA THR A 122 6.22 -14.86 3.52
C THR A 122 5.05 -15.36 4.38
N ARG A 123 5.37 -15.89 5.57
CA ARG A 123 4.40 -16.33 6.58
C ARG A 123 3.83 -15.13 7.36
N LEU A 124 2.76 -15.36 8.12
CA LEU A 124 2.24 -14.40 9.09
C LEU A 124 3.19 -14.22 10.29
N CYS A 125 2.95 -13.19 11.11
CA CYS A 125 3.73 -12.90 12.33
C CYS A 125 5.22 -12.60 12.09
N VAL A 126 5.53 -11.85 11.04
CA VAL A 126 6.92 -11.47 10.70
C VAL A 126 7.05 -9.96 10.61
N ARG A 127 8.24 -9.46 10.92
CA ARG A 127 8.66 -8.11 10.59
C ARG A 127 9.33 -8.10 9.22
N ASN A 128 8.83 -7.26 8.32
CA ASN A 128 9.50 -6.98 7.05
C ASN A 128 10.21 -5.63 7.11
N GLU A 129 11.36 -5.56 6.48
CA GLU A 129 12.12 -4.33 6.25
C GLU A 129 12.43 -4.22 4.76
N GLU A 130 12.22 -3.04 4.19
CA GLU A 130 12.67 -2.70 2.84
C GLU A 130 13.76 -1.65 2.95
N ASN A 131 14.81 -1.81 2.16
CA ASN A 131 15.98 -0.96 2.13
C ASN A 131 16.28 -0.56 0.69
N LEU A 132 16.19 0.74 0.40
CA LEU A 132 16.46 1.31 -0.91
C LEU A 132 17.72 2.16 -0.88
N GLN A 133 18.64 1.86 -1.80
CA GLN A 133 19.77 2.71 -2.13
C GLN A 133 19.69 3.16 -3.59
N ILE A 134 20.21 4.36 -3.86
CA ILE A 134 20.27 4.92 -5.21
C ILE A 134 21.67 5.45 -5.53
N SER A 135 22.01 5.43 -6.82
CA SER A 135 23.15 6.13 -7.39
C SER A 135 22.69 6.83 -8.66
N TYR A 136 23.24 7.99 -8.98
CA TYR A 136 22.95 8.67 -10.25
C TYR A 136 24.21 9.30 -10.82
N ASP A 137 24.33 9.38 -12.15
CA ASP A 137 25.45 9.99 -12.87
C ASP A 137 26.84 9.60 -12.32
N SER A 138 27.01 8.33 -11.93
CA SER A 138 28.26 7.80 -11.33
C SER A 138 28.64 8.40 -9.97
N THR A 139 27.69 9.03 -9.27
CA THR A 139 27.85 9.31 -7.83
C THR A 139 27.96 8.01 -7.04
N GLY A 140 28.61 8.04 -5.88
CA GLY A 140 28.57 6.93 -4.93
C GLY A 140 27.14 6.61 -4.50
N TRP A 141 26.92 5.43 -3.93
CA TRP A 141 25.62 5.02 -3.40
C TRP A 141 25.16 5.95 -2.26
N SER A 142 23.86 6.19 -2.21
CA SER A 142 23.23 6.94 -1.14
C SER A 142 23.27 6.17 0.19
N ILE A 143 22.95 6.86 1.28
CA ILE A 143 22.47 6.16 2.47
C ILE A 143 21.18 5.37 2.15
N ALA A 144 20.87 4.39 2.97
CA ALA A 144 19.66 3.59 2.84
C ALA A 144 18.41 4.37 3.28
N ALA A 145 17.38 4.39 2.43
CA ALA A 145 16.02 4.65 2.87
C ALA A 145 15.43 3.34 3.39
N ILE A 146 15.03 3.32 4.66
CA ILE A 146 14.53 2.10 5.32
C ILE A 146 13.09 2.31 5.77
N THR A 147 12.26 1.30 5.54
CA THR A 147 10.92 1.20 6.12
C THR A 147 10.71 -0.19 6.68
N SER A 148 9.97 -0.29 7.78
CA SER A 148 9.65 -1.59 8.36
C SER A 148 8.27 -1.62 9.00
N GLU A 149 7.69 -2.81 9.02
CA GLU A 149 6.39 -3.08 9.62
C GLU A 149 6.31 -4.54 10.04
N THR A 150 5.71 -4.77 11.20
CA THR A 150 5.36 -6.11 11.67
C THR A 150 3.90 -6.36 11.36
N ILE A 151 3.62 -7.43 10.62
CA ILE A 151 2.24 -7.89 10.46
C ILE A 151 1.84 -8.78 11.63
N GLY A 152 0.62 -8.59 12.12
CA GLY A 152 0.06 -9.40 13.20
C GLY A 152 -0.08 -10.88 12.80
N CYS A 153 -0.18 -11.73 13.81
CA CYS A 153 -0.71 -13.08 13.63
C CYS A 153 -2.20 -12.96 13.36
N LEU A 154 -2.64 -13.35 12.17
CA LEU A 154 -4.06 -13.47 11.83
C LEU A 154 -4.64 -14.77 12.40
#